data_AF-A0A914NH28-F1
#
_entry.id   AF-A0A914NH28-F1
#
_cell.length_a   1.000
_cell.length_b   1.000
_cell.length_c   1.000
_cell.angle_alpha   90.00
_cell.angle_beta   90.00
_cell.angle_gamma   90.00
#
_symmetry.space_group_name_H-M   'P 1'
#
loop_
_entity.id
_entity.type
_entity.pdbx_description
1 polymer ?
#
loop_
_entity_poly.entity_id
_entity_poly.type
_entity_poly.pdbx_seq_one_letter_code
_entity_poly.pdbx_strand_id
1 'polypeptide(L)' 'MEYLMLGREIFLEVDNRLVLPNDLLIRFVCSSSDVIHAWVLPIFFLKTDVISG' A
#
# COMPACT_ATOMS: atom_id res chain seq x y z
N MET A 1 -18.54 -4.89 16.76
CA MET A 1 -18.70 -5.32 15.36
C MET A 1 -19.70 -4.40 14.69
N GLU A 2 -19.34 -3.12 14.66
CA GLU A 2 -20.20 -2.06 14.18
C GLU A 2 -19.48 -1.47 12.96
N TYR A 3 -20.22 -1.27 11.87
CA TYR A 3 -19.82 -0.39 10.77
C TYR A 3 -18.72 -0.87 9.80
N LEU A 4 -19.02 -1.93 9.04
CA LEU A 4 -18.80 -1.83 7.59
C LEU A 4 -19.86 -0.84 7.05
N MET A 5 -19.59 0.46 7.19
CA MET A 5 -20.44 1.53 6.67
C MET A 5 -20.73 1.25 5.19
N LEU A 6 -22.01 1.27 4.81
CA LEU A 6 -22.46 1.16 3.44
C LEU A 6 -21.71 2.19 2.56
N GLY A 7 -20.88 1.73 1.62
CA GLY A 7 -20.13 2.58 0.69
C GLY A 7 -18.60 2.55 0.81
N ARG A 8 -18.00 1.77 1.74
CA ARG A 8 -16.55 1.57 1.76
C ARG A 8 -16.15 0.48 0.76
N GLU A 9 -15.12 0.73 -0.04
CA GLU A 9 -14.52 -0.24 -0.94
C GLU A 9 -14.06 -1.46 -0.12
N ILE A 10 -14.83 -2.54 -0.23
CA ILE A 10 -14.63 -3.73 0.60
C ILE A 10 -13.24 -4.30 0.25
N PHE A 11 -12.40 -4.48 1.26
CA PHE A 11 -11.02 -4.98 1.19
C PHE A 11 -9.94 -4.02 0.65
N LEU A 12 -10.28 -2.76 0.33
CA LEU A 12 -9.28 -1.76 -0.13
C LEU A 12 -8.97 -0.68 0.92
N GLU A 13 -9.88 -0.43 1.86
CA GLU A 13 -9.63 0.48 2.97
C GLU A 13 -8.62 -0.10 3.98
N VAL A 14 -7.74 0.77 4.46
CA VAL A 14 -6.76 0.48 5.51
C VAL A 14 -6.91 1.50 6.64
N ASP A 15 -6.60 1.09 7.87
CA ASP A 15 -6.73 1.96 9.05
C ASP A 15 -5.81 3.18 8.97
N ASN A 16 -4.59 2.99 8.44
CA ASN A 16 -3.58 4.03 8.30
C ASN A 16 -3.14 4.13 6.83
N ARG A 17 -3.54 5.22 6.17
CA ARG A 17 -3.15 5.48 4.78
C ARG A 17 -1.74 6.06 4.71
N LEU A 18 -0.98 5.66 3.69
CA LEU A 18 0.29 6.28 3.36
C LEU A 18 0.02 7.64 2.70
N VAL A 19 0.19 8.73 3.45
CA VAL A 19 0.05 10.10 2.94
C VAL A 19 1.36 10.54 2.29
N LEU A 20 1.29 11.04 1.06
CA LEU A 20 2.44 11.50 0.28
C LEU A 20 2.20 12.93 -0.21
N PRO A 21 3.27 13.75 -0.35
CA PRO A 21 3.17 15.05 -0.99
C PRO A 21 2.99 14.90 -2.51
N ASN A 22 2.23 15.81 -3.11
CA ASN A 22 2.07 15.87 -4.56
C ASN A 22 3.24 16.60 -5.23
N ASP A 23 3.43 16.36 -6.53
CA ASP A 23 4.38 17.05 -7.41
C ASP A 23 5.87 16.95 -7.00
N LEU A 24 6.23 15.88 -6.29
CA LEU A 24 7.60 15.55 -5.94
C LEU A 24 8.02 14.19 -6.49
N LEU A 25 9.31 14.05 -6.79
CA LEU A 25 9.92 12.76 -7.11
C LEU A 25 10.06 11.94 -5.83
N ILE A 26 9.27 10.87 -5.71
CA ILE A 26 9.26 9.97 -4.56
C ILE A 26 9.99 8.68 -4.93
N ARG A 27 10.90 8.22 -4.07
CA ARG A 27 11.53 6.90 -4.16
C ARG A 27 11.03 6.03 -3.03
N PHE A 28 10.41 4.91 -3.37
CA PHE A 28 10.08 3.86 -2.41
C PHE A 28 11.26 2.90 -2.24
N VAL A 29 11.58 2.55 -1.00
CA VAL A 29 12.53 1.49 -0.65
C VAL A 29 11.79 0.52 0.26
N CYS A 30 11.63 -0.72 -0.19
CA CYS A 30 10.83 -1.73 0.49
C CYS A 30 11.69 -2.97 0.76
N SER A 31 11.53 -3.57 1.94
CA SER A 31 12.10 -4.87 2.31
C SER A 31 11.12 -5.57 3.25
N SER A 32 11.19 -6.89 3.33
CA SER A 32 10.32 -7.70 4.18
C SER A 32 11.04 -8.10 5.47
N SER A 33 10.30 -8.20 6.57
CA SER A 33 10.81 -8.71 7.84
C SER A 33 10.66 -10.22 8.01
N ASP A 34 9.89 -10.89 7.15
CA ASP A 34 9.56 -12.31 7.28
C ASP A 34 9.79 -13.10 5.98
N VAL A 35 8.89 -12.99 5.02
CA VAL A 35 8.87 -13.74 3.76
C VAL A 35 8.66 -12.80 2.59
N ILE A 36 8.63 -13.34 1.38
CA ILE A 36 8.43 -12.54 0.17
C ILE A 36 6.99 -12.01 0.12
N HIS A 37 6.85 -10.70 -0.09
CA HIS A 37 5.58 -10.03 -0.40
C HIS A 37 5.69 -9.28 -1.73
N ALA A 38 4.58 -8.75 -2.23
CA ALA A 38 4.58 -7.81 -3.35
C ALA A 38 3.79 -6.55 -2.94
N TRP A 39 4.42 -5.39 -3.07
CA TRP A 39 3.77 -4.11 -2.84
C TRP A 39 3.38 -3.48 -4.18
N VAL A 40 2.10 -3.15 -4.34
CA VAL A 40 1.50 -2.76 -5.62
C VAL A 40 0.65 -1.52 -5.45
N LEU A 41 0.82 -0.55 -6.35
CA LEU A 41 0.03 0.66 -6.44
C LEU A 41 -0.36 0.91 -7.91
N PRO A 42 -1.50 0.36 -8.39
CA PRO A 42 -1.82 0.27 -9.81
C PRO A 42 -1.94 1.63 -10.52
N ILE A 43 -2.48 2.65 -9.85
CA ILE A 43 -2.69 3.98 -10.44
C ILE A 43 -1.38 4.70 -10.80
N PHE A 44 -0.28 4.31 -10.16
CA PHE A 44 1.07 4.78 -10.49
C PHE A 44 1.88 3.75 -11.30
N PHE A 45 1.22 2.69 -11.80
CA PHE A 45 1.86 1.59 -12.52
C PHE A 45 3.05 0.97 -11.77
N LEU A 46 2.96 0.96 -10.44
CA LEU A 46 4.04 0.50 -9.57
C LEU A 46 3.75 -0.90 -9.03
N LYS A 47 4.70 -1.81 -9.24
CA LYS A 47 4.79 -3.09 -8.53
C LYS A 47 6.25 -3.32 -8.16
N THR A 48 6.49 -3.70 -6.91
CA THR A 48 7.81 -4.11 -6.43
C THR A 48 7.68 -5.35 -5.56
N ASP A 49 8.57 -6.32 -5.78
CA ASP A 49 8.67 -7.48 -4.90
C ASP A 49 9.46 -7.06 -3.65
N VAL A 50 8.93 -7.39 -2.48
CA VAL A 50 9.45 -7.01 -1.18
C VAL A 50 10.06 -8.26 -0.54
N ILE A 51 11.40 -8.32 -0.58
CA ILE A 51 12.18 -9.51 -0.18
C ILE A 51 12.85 -9.23 1.17
N SER A 52 13.01 -10.28 1.97
CA SER A 52 13.79 -10.24 3.21
C SER A 52 15.27 -10.43 2.88
N GLY A 53 16.07 -9.39 3.11
CA GLY A 53 17.53 -9.40 2.88
C GLY A 53 17.90 -9.22 1.42
#